data_AF-A0A970X911-F1
#
_entry.id   AF-A0A970X911-F1
#
_cell.length_a   1.000
_cell.length_b   1.000
_cell.length_c   1.000
_cell.angle_alpha   90.00
_cell.angle_beta   90.00
_cell.angle_gamma   90.00
#
_symmetry.space_group_name_H-M   'P 1'
#
loop_
_entity.id
_entity.type
_entity.pdbx_description
1 polymer ?
#
loop_
_entity_poly.entity_id
_entity_poly.type
_entity_poly.pdbx_seq_one_letter_code
_entity_poly.pdbx_strand_id
1 'polypeptide(L)'
;MPPTIERSLHPDFLSNGYLVYDQPGGTAVFVDSGAPLEPLLESVAEHDLTPTHLLLTHHHFDHVEHTAELVERFGVEVLAHPLEAERLEGEVRGIEPGEAVLETGGLRFGALHTPGHTAGMLAFTVDGDVFTGDTLFRGSVGGVKAPGATGFSDLRASVMDVLMSLPPETRLHPGHTDATTVAAEWDENPFVRLWRGLDPEGEGACTVWERSATLVLWAPDYDGGHKAWIRWNDTGDDDIVPGSQVERPGD
;
A
#
# COMPACT_ATOMS: atom_id res chain seq x y z
N MET A 1 -11.38 -9.67 21.32
CA MET A 1 -10.21 -10.43 20.84
C MET A 1 -9.65 -9.64 19.67
N PRO A 2 -8.33 -9.65 19.43
CA PRO A 2 -7.80 -9.03 18.23
C PRO A 2 -8.44 -9.66 17.00
N PRO A 3 -8.65 -8.89 15.92
CA PRO A 3 -9.18 -9.44 14.68
C PRO A 3 -8.23 -10.48 14.10
N THR A 4 -8.78 -11.42 13.33
CA THR A 4 -7.97 -12.31 12.50
C THR A 4 -7.81 -11.69 11.12
N ILE A 5 -6.59 -11.79 10.57
CA ILE A 5 -6.23 -11.24 9.26
C ILE A 5 -5.71 -12.39 8.41
N GLU A 6 -6.43 -12.69 7.34
CA GLU A 6 -6.01 -13.62 6.29
C GLU A 6 -5.50 -12.82 5.08
N ARG A 7 -4.57 -13.43 4.33
CA ARG A 7 -3.93 -12.80 3.17
C ARG A 7 -3.94 -13.74 1.98
N SER A 8 -4.33 -13.22 0.83
CA SER A 8 -4.06 -13.80 -0.49
C SER A 8 -3.00 -12.96 -1.20
N LEU A 9 -2.15 -13.61 -1.99
CA LEU A 9 -1.06 -12.99 -2.75
C LEU A 9 -1.19 -13.36 -4.22
N HIS A 10 -1.27 -12.37 -5.10
CA HIS A 10 -1.27 -12.60 -6.54
C HIS A 10 0.10 -13.14 -6.98
N PRO A 11 0.19 -14.28 -7.70
CA PRO A 11 1.47 -14.90 -8.05
C PRO A 11 2.33 -14.05 -9.00
N ASP A 12 1.71 -13.28 -9.89
CA ASP A 12 2.41 -12.44 -10.87
C ASP A 12 2.58 -10.98 -10.42
N PHE A 13 1.49 -10.27 -10.10
CA PHE A 13 1.56 -8.88 -9.61
C PHE A 13 2.17 -8.74 -8.21
N LEU A 14 2.20 -9.84 -7.44
CA LEU A 14 2.62 -9.84 -6.04
C LEU A 14 1.78 -8.90 -5.15
N SER A 15 0.61 -8.47 -5.61
CA SER A 15 -0.34 -7.67 -4.84
C SER A 15 -1.07 -8.56 -3.82
N ASN A 16 -1.43 -7.98 -2.70
CA ASN A 16 -2.15 -8.62 -1.63
C ASN A 16 -3.63 -8.24 -1.68
N GLY A 17 -4.47 -9.19 -1.28
CA GLY A 17 -5.82 -8.94 -0.82
C GLY A 17 -5.97 -9.52 0.58
N TYR A 18 -6.70 -8.82 1.44
CA TYR A 18 -6.85 -9.22 2.84
C TYR A 18 -8.31 -9.46 3.22
N LEU A 19 -8.52 -10.36 4.17
CA LEU A 19 -9.78 -10.55 4.86
C LEU A 19 -9.56 -10.36 6.36
N VAL A 20 -10.30 -9.43 6.95
CA VAL A 20 -10.25 -9.12 8.37
C VAL A 20 -11.57 -9.49 9.01
N TYR A 21 -11.56 -10.30 10.07
CA TYR A 21 -12.78 -10.70 10.78
C TYR A 21 -12.63 -10.70 12.30
N ASP A 22 -13.73 -10.45 13.00
CA ASP A 22 -13.72 -10.31 14.48
C ASP A 22 -13.69 -11.66 15.21
N GLN A 23 -14.42 -12.65 14.71
CA GLN A 23 -14.50 -14.02 15.24
C GLN A 23 -15.19 -14.97 14.23
N PRO A 24 -15.05 -16.30 14.37
CA PRO A 24 -15.87 -17.26 13.60
C PRO A 24 -17.38 -17.04 13.83
N GLY A 25 -18.17 -17.13 12.76
CA GLY A 25 -19.60 -16.78 12.73
C GLY A 25 -19.87 -15.27 12.73
N GLY A 26 -18.80 -14.46 12.67
CA GLY A 26 -18.85 -13.01 12.83
C GLY A 26 -18.80 -12.23 11.52
N THR A 27 -18.44 -10.97 11.62
CA THR A 27 -18.36 -10.05 10.48
C THR A 27 -16.96 -10.07 9.88
N ALA A 28 -16.90 -9.97 8.55
CA ALA A 28 -15.66 -9.78 7.82
C ALA A 28 -15.67 -8.53 6.92
N VAL A 29 -14.47 -8.01 6.68
CA VAL A 29 -14.18 -6.87 5.81
C VAL A 29 -13.00 -7.25 4.92
N PHE A 30 -13.14 -7.05 3.61
CA PHE A 30 -12.03 -7.17 2.68
C PHE A 30 -11.22 -5.87 2.64
N VAL A 31 -9.91 -5.96 2.48
CA VAL A 31 -9.04 -4.81 2.17
C VAL A 31 -8.25 -5.12 0.90
N ASP A 32 -8.51 -4.34 -0.14
CA ASP A 32 -8.12 -4.59 -1.53
C ASP A 32 -8.63 -5.95 -2.07
N SER A 33 -8.78 -6.04 -3.39
CA SER A 33 -9.41 -7.18 -4.08
C SER A 33 -8.64 -7.59 -5.34
N GLY A 34 -7.34 -7.27 -5.43
CA GLY A 34 -6.54 -7.60 -6.61
C GLY A 34 -5.82 -8.96 -6.56
N ALA A 35 -5.75 -9.60 -5.39
CA ALA A 35 -5.25 -10.96 -5.29
C ALA A 35 -6.36 -12.00 -5.55
N PRO A 36 -6.02 -13.23 -5.97
CA PRO A 36 -6.99 -14.30 -6.16
C PRO A 36 -7.88 -14.48 -4.92
N LEU A 37 -9.20 -14.46 -5.11
CA LEU A 37 -10.13 -14.50 -3.99
C LEU A 37 -10.25 -15.87 -3.33
N GLU A 38 -9.95 -16.97 -4.03
CA GLU A 38 -10.22 -18.33 -3.56
C GLU A 38 -9.75 -18.60 -2.11
N PRO A 39 -8.50 -18.28 -1.71
CA PRO A 39 -8.07 -18.52 -0.33
C PRO A 39 -8.88 -17.73 0.72
N LEU A 40 -9.30 -16.50 0.38
CA LEU A 40 -10.11 -15.68 1.28
C LEU A 40 -11.56 -16.18 1.33
N LEU A 41 -12.10 -16.66 0.21
CA LEU A 41 -13.44 -17.23 0.13
C LEU A 41 -13.54 -18.57 0.88
N GLU A 42 -12.48 -19.39 0.83
CA GLU A 42 -12.35 -20.59 1.66
C GLU A 42 -12.42 -20.21 3.15
N SER A 43 -11.70 -19.17 3.57
CA SER A 43 -11.79 -18.66 4.95
C SER A 43 -13.20 -18.14 5.31
N VAL A 44 -13.89 -17.46 4.39
CA VAL A 44 -15.27 -17.02 4.60
C VAL A 44 -16.18 -18.21 4.86
N ALA A 45 -16.05 -19.28 4.08
CA ALA A 45 -16.87 -20.47 4.21
C ALA A 45 -16.51 -21.32 5.45
N GLU A 46 -15.22 -21.51 5.73
CA GLU A 46 -14.74 -22.32 6.86
C GLU A 46 -15.16 -21.72 8.21
N HIS A 47 -15.14 -20.39 8.30
CA HIS A 47 -15.45 -19.69 9.54
C HIS A 47 -16.86 -19.10 9.59
N ASP A 48 -17.74 -19.43 8.64
CA ASP A 48 -19.14 -18.94 8.57
C ASP A 48 -19.23 -17.41 8.69
N LEU A 49 -18.35 -16.72 7.97
CA LEU A 49 -18.21 -15.27 8.07
C LEU A 49 -19.29 -14.55 7.26
N THR A 50 -19.65 -13.35 7.72
CA THR A 50 -20.52 -12.42 7.00
C THR A 50 -19.69 -11.25 6.48
N PRO A 51 -19.24 -11.27 5.21
CA PRO A 51 -18.62 -10.11 4.59
C PRO A 51 -19.61 -8.94 4.51
N THR A 52 -19.16 -7.75 4.91
CA THR A 52 -20.01 -6.55 4.91
C THR A 52 -19.47 -5.41 4.08
N HIS A 53 -18.15 -5.28 4.00
CA HIS A 53 -17.49 -4.15 3.32
C HIS A 53 -16.25 -4.61 2.57
N LEU A 54 -15.90 -3.83 1.56
CA LEU A 54 -14.60 -3.84 0.90
C LEU A 54 -13.98 -2.44 1.04
N LEU A 55 -12.81 -2.38 1.67
CA LEU A 55 -12.01 -1.15 1.76
C LEU A 55 -10.97 -1.18 0.64
N LEU A 56 -10.91 -0.12 -0.18
CA LEU A 56 -9.92 0.01 -1.25
C LEU A 56 -8.90 1.09 -0.88
N THR A 57 -7.63 0.71 -0.85
CA THR A 57 -6.53 1.63 -0.53
C THR A 57 -6.34 2.66 -1.64
N HIS A 58 -6.48 2.23 -2.90
CA HIS A 58 -6.40 3.04 -4.10
C HIS A 58 -6.99 2.34 -5.33
N HIS A 59 -7.05 3.06 -6.46
CA HIS A 59 -7.76 2.64 -7.68
C HIS A 59 -7.00 1.73 -8.66
N HIS A 60 -5.74 1.36 -8.41
CA HIS A 60 -4.99 0.59 -9.39
C HIS A 60 -5.56 -0.82 -9.59
N PHE A 61 -5.46 -1.31 -10.83
CA PHE A 61 -6.14 -2.52 -11.28
C PHE A 61 -5.80 -3.75 -10.42
N ASP A 62 -4.52 -3.93 -10.10
CA ASP A 62 -3.98 -5.01 -9.29
C ASP A 62 -4.33 -4.92 -7.79
N HIS A 63 -5.17 -3.95 -7.41
CA HIS A 63 -5.79 -3.82 -6.09
C HIS A 63 -7.33 -3.89 -6.12
N VAL A 64 -7.95 -3.85 -7.30
CA VAL A 64 -9.41 -3.67 -7.43
C VAL A 64 -10.06 -4.70 -8.35
N GLU A 65 -9.26 -5.58 -8.97
CA GLU A 65 -9.67 -6.53 -10.01
C GLU A 65 -10.96 -7.29 -9.67
N HIS A 66 -11.10 -7.79 -8.44
CA HIS A 66 -12.22 -8.62 -8.05
C HIS A 66 -13.33 -7.87 -7.28
N THR A 67 -13.35 -6.54 -7.35
CA THR A 67 -14.36 -5.71 -6.65
C THR A 67 -15.79 -6.08 -7.06
N ALA A 68 -16.06 -6.19 -8.37
CA ALA A 68 -17.39 -6.53 -8.86
C ALA A 68 -17.86 -7.92 -8.40
N GLU A 69 -16.95 -8.89 -8.33
CA GLU A 69 -17.26 -10.24 -7.84
C GLU A 69 -17.66 -10.23 -6.37
N LEU A 70 -16.93 -9.50 -5.52
CA LEU A 70 -17.26 -9.39 -4.09
C LEU A 70 -18.61 -8.71 -3.85
N VAL A 71 -18.92 -7.67 -4.64
CA VAL A 71 -20.21 -6.98 -4.59
C VAL A 71 -21.35 -7.90 -5.04
N GLU A 72 -21.20 -8.62 -6.16
CA GLU A 72 -22.22 -9.55 -6.65
C GLU A 72 -22.47 -10.69 -5.66
N ARG A 73 -21.40 -11.25 -5.08
CA ARG A 73 -21.47 -12.43 -4.24
C ARG A 73 -22.02 -12.16 -2.84
N PHE A 74 -21.65 -11.03 -2.25
CA PHE A 74 -21.93 -10.74 -0.84
C PHE A 74 -22.74 -9.46 -0.62
N GLY A 75 -22.87 -8.60 -1.62
CA GLY A 75 -23.50 -7.28 -1.45
C GLY A 75 -22.69 -6.35 -0.55
N VAL A 76 -21.36 -6.48 -0.52
CA VAL A 76 -20.50 -5.61 0.30
C VAL A 76 -20.61 -4.15 -0.14
N GLU A 77 -20.58 -3.25 0.84
CA GLU A 77 -20.41 -1.81 0.58
C GLU A 77 -18.93 -1.51 0.31
N VAL A 78 -18.64 -0.85 -0.82
CA VAL A 78 -17.27 -0.51 -1.21
C VAL A 78 -16.93 0.90 -0.72
N LEU A 79 -15.84 1.03 0.03
CA LEU A 79 -15.37 2.29 0.61
C LEU A 79 -13.97 2.61 0.08
N ALA A 80 -13.79 3.86 -0.35
CA ALA A 80 -12.50 4.40 -0.77
C ALA A 80 -12.46 5.91 -0.51
N HIS A 81 -11.30 6.54 -0.61
CA HIS A 81 -11.23 8.00 -0.62
C HIS A 81 -12.01 8.58 -1.82
N PRO A 82 -12.67 9.76 -1.71
CA PRO A 82 -13.40 10.36 -2.82
C PRO A 82 -12.62 10.46 -4.14
N LEU A 83 -11.33 10.85 -4.07
CA LEU A 83 -10.46 10.93 -5.25
C LEU A 83 -10.16 9.58 -5.92
N GLU A 84 -10.26 8.48 -5.18
CA GLU A 84 -10.10 7.12 -5.70
C GLU A 84 -11.46 6.61 -6.24
N ALA A 85 -12.55 6.87 -5.51
CA ALA A 85 -13.90 6.52 -5.91
C ALA A 85 -14.28 7.10 -7.30
N GLU A 86 -13.83 8.31 -7.62
CA GLU A 86 -14.01 8.92 -8.95
C GLU A 86 -13.35 8.15 -10.10
N ARG A 87 -12.38 7.27 -9.80
CA ARG A 87 -11.61 6.47 -10.75
C ARG A 87 -12.05 5.01 -10.79
N LEU A 88 -12.93 4.60 -9.90
CA LEU A 88 -13.41 3.23 -9.75
C LEU A 88 -14.74 3.01 -10.47
N GLU A 89 -14.96 1.78 -10.92
CA GLU A 89 -16.24 1.36 -11.47
C GLU A 89 -17.20 0.90 -10.35
N GLY A 90 -18.51 1.08 -10.58
CA GLY A 90 -19.54 0.67 -9.63
C GLY A 90 -19.87 1.73 -8.58
N GLU A 91 -20.66 1.34 -7.57
CA GLU A 91 -21.03 2.21 -6.45
C GLU A 91 -19.96 2.14 -5.37
N VAL A 92 -19.13 3.19 -5.30
CA VAL A 92 -18.10 3.34 -4.28
C VAL A 92 -18.43 4.55 -3.43
N ARG A 93 -18.58 4.35 -2.12
CA ARG A 93 -18.81 5.44 -1.18
C ARG A 93 -17.48 6.08 -0.78
N GLY A 94 -17.39 7.38 -1.01
CA GLY A 94 -16.27 8.21 -0.54
C GLY A 94 -16.23 8.31 0.98
N ILE A 95 -15.05 8.09 1.57
CA ILE A 95 -14.77 8.26 3.00
C ILE A 95 -13.63 9.26 3.23
N GLU A 96 -13.81 10.13 4.21
CA GLU A 96 -12.75 11.02 4.68
C GLU A 96 -11.85 10.28 5.69
N PRO A 97 -10.53 10.55 5.71
CA PRO A 97 -9.62 9.99 6.70
C PRO A 97 -10.03 10.33 8.14
N GLY A 98 -9.81 9.41 9.08
CA GLY A 98 -10.16 9.59 10.49
C GLY A 98 -10.08 8.31 11.32
N GLU A 99 -10.25 8.45 12.65
CA GLU A 99 -10.10 7.34 13.61
C GLU A 99 -11.23 6.29 13.57
N ALA A 100 -12.35 6.59 12.91
CA ALA A 100 -13.46 5.67 12.73
C ALA A 100 -14.19 5.97 11.42
N VAL A 101 -13.76 5.30 10.36
CA VAL A 101 -14.39 5.36 9.04
C VAL A 101 -15.41 4.24 8.84
N LEU A 102 -15.26 3.12 9.56
CA LEU A 102 -16.15 1.98 9.51
C LEU A 102 -16.21 1.28 10.86
N GLU A 103 -17.42 0.97 11.32
CA GLU A 103 -17.68 0.08 12.46
C GLU A 103 -18.67 -0.99 12.03
N THR A 104 -18.30 -2.27 12.18
CA THR A 104 -19.12 -3.40 11.75
C THR A 104 -18.76 -4.66 12.55
N GLY A 105 -19.75 -5.31 13.15
CA GLY A 105 -19.50 -6.36 14.14
C GLY A 105 -18.63 -5.86 15.30
N GLY A 106 -17.58 -6.60 15.64
CA GLY A 106 -16.52 -6.20 16.58
C GLY A 106 -15.37 -5.41 15.96
N LEU A 107 -15.43 -5.08 14.66
CA LEU A 107 -14.36 -4.37 13.95
C LEU A 107 -14.59 -2.86 13.95
N ARG A 108 -13.51 -2.12 14.17
CA ARG A 108 -13.45 -0.65 14.02
C ARG A 108 -12.25 -0.29 13.17
N PHE A 109 -12.49 0.25 11.99
CA PHE A 109 -11.46 0.71 11.10
C PHE A 109 -11.31 2.24 11.18
N GLY A 110 -10.06 2.69 11.23
CA GLY A 110 -9.67 4.05 10.88
C GLY A 110 -9.06 4.12 9.49
N ALA A 111 -8.81 5.33 9.00
CA ALA A 111 -8.06 5.58 7.78
C ALA A 111 -7.11 6.77 7.95
N LEU A 112 -5.89 6.61 7.45
CA LEU A 112 -4.86 7.63 7.37
C LEU A 112 -4.70 8.03 5.90
N HIS A 113 -4.62 9.33 5.62
CA HIS A 113 -4.32 9.79 4.26
C HIS A 113 -2.82 9.68 4.01
N THR A 114 -2.45 8.92 2.98
CA THR A 114 -1.05 8.63 2.66
C THR A 114 -0.74 8.87 1.17
N PRO A 115 -0.99 10.10 0.64
CA PRO A 115 -0.80 10.39 -0.77
C PRO A 115 0.66 10.23 -1.21
N GLY A 116 0.85 10.07 -2.51
CA GLY A 116 2.16 9.95 -3.14
C GLY A 116 2.08 9.03 -4.34
N HIS A 117 1.76 7.76 -4.08
CA HIS A 117 1.48 6.75 -5.11
C HIS A 117 0.20 7.08 -5.90
N THR A 118 -0.86 7.45 -5.19
CA THR A 118 -2.05 8.10 -5.73
C THR A 118 -2.47 9.27 -4.83
N ALA A 119 -3.34 10.16 -5.34
CA ALA A 119 -3.76 11.35 -4.61
C ALA A 119 -4.73 11.06 -3.44
N GLY A 120 -5.57 10.03 -3.56
CA GLY A 120 -6.52 9.62 -2.54
C GLY A 120 -6.10 8.36 -1.77
N MET A 121 -4.84 7.97 -1.85
CA MET A 121 -4.30 6.80 -1.16
C MET A 121 -4.66 6.80 0.34
N LEU A 122 -5.26 5.72 0.83
CA LEU A 122 -5.54 5.51 2.25
C LEU A 122 -4.76 4.32 2.79
N ALA A 123 -4.26 4.47 4.02
CA ALA A 123 -3.84 3.36 4.85
C ALA A 123 -4.92 3.07 5.92
N PHE A 124 -5.44 1.85 5.96
CA PHE A 124 -6.52 1.48 6.89
C PHE A 124 -5.99 0.92 8.19
N THR A 125 -6.51 1.36 9.32
CA THR A 125 -6.06 0.91 10.65
C THR A 125 -7.11 0.03 11.32
N VAL A 126 -6.69 -1.03 12.01
CA VAL A 126 -7.58 -1.87 12.83
C VAL A 126 -6.76 -2.53 13.95
N ASP A 127 -7.14 -2.28 15.21
CA ASP A 127 -6.55 -2.91 16.41
C ASP A 127 -5.00 -2.97 16.47
N GLY A 128 -4.31 -1.93 15.97
CA GLY A 128 -2.84 -1.86 15.97
C GLY A 128 -2.16 -2.44 14.71
N ASP A 129 -2.92 -2.99 13.78
CA ASP A 129 -2.51 -3.33 12.42
C ASP A 129 -2.87 -2.20 11.44
N VAL A 130 -2.07 -2.00 10.39
CA VAL A 130 -2.29 -0.99 9.35
C VAL A 130 -2.05 -1.59 7.97
N PHE A 131 -3.05 -1.48 7.08
CA PHE A 131 -2.93 -1.84 5.66
C PHE A 131 -2.42 -0.64 4.90
N THR A 132 -1.18 -0.68 4.41
CA THR A 132 -0.48 0.49 3.87
C THR A 132 -0.62 0.68 2.36
N GLY A 133 -1.24 -0.30 1.68
CA GLY A 133 -1.26 -0.37 0.22
C GLY A 133 0.12 -0.09 -0.36
N ASP A 134 0.16 0.72 -1.41
CA ASP A 134 1.35 1.11 -2.15
C ASP A 134 2.07 2.36 -1.62
N THR A 135 1.84 2.75 -0.36
CA THR A 135 2.65 3.79 0.26
C THR A 135 3.99 3.23 0.75
N LEU A 136 3.96 2.09 1.47
CA LEU A 136 5.13 1.50 2.12
C LEU A 136 5.09 -0.02 2.02
N PHE A 137 6.24 -0.60 1.68
CA PHE A 137 6.47 -2.04 1.58
C PHE A 137 7.53 -2.48 2.58
N ARG A 138 7.67 -3.79 2.81
CA ARG A 138 8.79 -4.32 3.58
C ARG A 138 10.12 -3.97 2.89
N GLY A 139 10.91 -3.10 3.51
CA GLY A 139 12.21 -2.67 3.01
C GLY A 139 12.20 -1.81 1.73
N SER A 140 11.03 -1.34 1.28
CA SER A 140 10.87 -0.53 0.07
C SER A 140 9.71 0.47 0.22
N VAL A 141 9.46 1.30 -0.78
CA VAL A 141 8.37 2.30 -0.81
C VAL A 141 7.66 2.30 -2.17
N GLY A 142 6.47 2.90 -2.24
CA GLY A 142 5.72 3.07 -3.47
C GLY A 142 6.47 3.82 -4.57
N GLY A 143 6.12 3.53 -5.84
CA GLY A 143 6.50 4.38 -6.97
C GLY A 143 5.58 5.59 -7.08
N VAL A 144 6.03 6.68 -7.71
CA VAL A 144 5.27 7.95 -7.79
C VAL A 144 5.06 8.46 -9.22
N LYS A 145 5.11 7.55 -10.20
CA LYS A 145 5.05 7.89 -11.63
C LYS A 145 3.80 7.34 -12.35
N ALA A 146 3.01 6.51 -11.67
CA ALA A 146 1.74 6.04 -12.21
C ALA A 146 0.73 7.21 -12.33
N PRO A 147 -0.22 7.16 -13.26
CA PRO A 147 -1.27 8.16 -13.35
C PRO A 147 -2.02 8.35 -12.02
N GLY A 148 -2.18 9.60 -11.59
CA GLY A 148 -2.84 9.92 -10.31
C GLY A 148 -1.88 10.07 -9.13
N ALA A 149 -0.59 9.78 -9.29
CA ALA A 149 0.44 10.07 -8.29
C ALA A 149 0.57 11.58 -8.01
N THR A 150 0.93 11.92 -6.78
CA THR A 150 1.19 13.30 -6.36
C THR A 150 2.68 13.60 -6.17
N GLY A 151 3.53 12.57 -6.19
CA GLY A 151 4.98 12.71 -6.30
C GLY A 151 5.77 12.31 -5.06
N PHE A 152 7.09 12.45 -5.17
CA PHE A 152 8.05 12.04 -4.13
C PHE A 152 7.82 12.73 -2.79
N SER A 153 7.60 14.05 -2.79
CA SER A 153 7.47 14.82 -1.54
C SER A 153 6.29 14.35 -0.70
N ASP A 154 5.16 14.06 -1.33
CA ASP A 154 3.96 13.55 -0.67
C ASP A 154 4.20 12.12 -0.18
N LEU A 155 4.78 11.23 -1.00
CA LEU A 155 5.12 9.88 -0.58
C LEU A 155 6.04 9.89 0.65
N ARG A 156 7.09 10.72 0.63
CA ARG A 156 8.03 10.84 1.74
C ARG A 156 7.34 11.36 3.00
N ALA A 157 6.45 12.35 2.89
CA ALA A 157 5.68 12.85 4.03
C ALA A 157 4.73 11.78 4.57
N SER A 158 4.04 11.05 3.69
CA SER A 158 3.17 9.92 4.06
C SER A 158 3.93 8.84 4.81
N VAL A 159 5.12 8.48 4.36
CA VAL A 159 5.95 7.50 5.09
C VAL A 159 6.47 8.09 6.41
N MET A 160 7.14 9.23 6.37
CA MET A 160 7.91 9.75 7.52
C MET A 160 7.06 10.41 8.60
N ASP A 161 6.03 11.16 8.20
CA ASP A 161 5.24 11.98 9.12
C ASP A 161 3.98 11.24 9.58
N VAL A 162 3.45 10.33 8.75
CA VAL A 162 2.24 9.55 9.06
C VAL A 162 2.58 8.13 9.51
N LEU A 163 3.17 7.29 8.66
CA LEU A 163 3.37 5.88 9.01
C LEU A 163 4.46 5.67 10.08
N MET A 164 5.56 6.42 10.01
CA MET A 164 6.64 6.31 11.00
C MET A 164 6.35 7.04 12.32
N SER A 165 5.24 7.77 12.43
CA SER A 165 4.79 8.37 13.70
C SER A 165 3.89 7.45 14.53
N LEU A 166 3.50 6.30 13.96
CA LEU A 166 2.76 5.25 14.65
C LEU A 166 3.64 4.52 15.69
N PRO A 167 3.03 3.80 16.65
CA PRO A 167 3.77 2.99 17.60
C PRO A 167 4.75 2.02 16.92
N PRO A 168 5.98 1.82 17.44
CA PRO A 168 6.98 0.94 16.82
C PRO A 168 6.50 -0.51 16.60
N GLU A 169 5.63 -1.00 17.48
CA GLU A 169 5.03 -2.33 17.41
C GLU A 169 3.91 -2.48 16.36
N THR A 170 3.46 -1.38 15.75
CA THR A 170 2.41 -1.41 14.74
C THR A 170 2.83 -2.28 13.56
N ARG A 171 1.96 -3.25 13.24
CA ARG A 171 2.14 -4.19 12.13
C ARG A 171 1.63 -3.56 10.84
N LEU A 172 2.44 -3.63 9.80
CA LEU A 172 2.15 -3.02 8.50
C LEU A 172 1.90 -4.12 7.47
N HIS A 173 0.76 -4.07 6.81
CA HIS A 173 0.28 -5.01 5.80
C HIS A 173 0.28 -4.32 4.43
N PRO A 174 1.35 -4.48 3.64
CA PRO A 174 1.53 -3.74 2.40
C PRO A 174 0.58 -4.17 1.29
N GLY A 175 0.45 -3.31 0.29
CA GLY A 175 -0.20 -3.62 -0.97
C GLY A 175 0.46 -4.78 -1.71
N HIS A 176 1.77 -4.98 -1.55
CA HIS A 176 2.51 -6.09 -2.15
C HIS A 176 3.37 -6.85 -1.15
N THR A 177 3.40 -8.18 -1.28
CA THR A 177 4.27 -9.11 -0.54
C THR A 177 4.13 -9.07 0.98
N ASP A 178 5.22 -9.20 1.74
CA ASP A 178 5.18 -9.59 3.15
C ASP A 178 5.00 -8.42 4.12
N ALA A 179 4.23 -8.66 5.17
CA ALA A 179 4.01 -7.71 6.26
C ALA A 179 5.30 -7.37 7.02
N THR A 180 5.34 -6.21 7.65
CA THR A 180 6.47 -5.68 8.43
C THR A 180 6.00 -4.94 9.69
N THR A 181 6.85 -4.17 10.35
CA THR A 181 6.49 -3.30 11.49
C THR A 181 7.10 -1.93 11.34
N VAL A 182 6.52 -0.93 12.00
CA VAL A 182 7.09 0.42 12.04
C VAL A 182 8.53 0.40 12.54
N ALA A 183 8.83 -0.36 13.61
CA ALA A 183 10.19 -0.49 14.13
C ALA A 183 11.17 -1.05 13.09
N ALA A 184 10.80 -2.13 12.38
CA ALA A 184 11.64 -2.73 11.36
C ALA A 184 11.90 -1.76 10.21
N GLU A 185 10.87 -1.09 9.69
CA GLU A 185 11.05 -0.13 8.60
C GLU A 185 11.83 1.11 9.04
N TRP A 186 11.65 1.56 10.29
CA TRP A 186 12.42 2.66 10.85
C TRP A 186 13.92 2.36 10.88
N ASP A 187 14.30 1.15 11.27
CA ASP A 187 15.69 0.76 11.49
C ASP A 187 16.38 0.22 10.22
N GLU A 188 15.63 -0.47 9.35
CA GLU A 188 16.19 -1.27 8.24
C GLU A 188 15.82 -0.75 6.84
N ASN A 189 14.71 -0.01 6.65
CA ASN A 189 14.29 0.42 5.31
C ASN A 189 15.31 1.42 4.71
N PRO A 190 15.94 1.11 3.56
CA PRO A 190 16.99 1.95 3.00
C PRO A 190 16.55 3.39 2.70
N PHE A 191 15.30 3.59 2.27
CA PHE A 191 14.74 4.91 2.00
C PHE A 191 14.57 5.70 3.29
N VAL A 192 13.98 5.09 4.32
CA VAL A 192 13.78 5.71 5.64
C VAL A 192 15.10 6.09 6.28
N ARG A 193 16.11 5.21 6.22
CA ARG A 193 17.44 5.47 6.79
C ARG A 193 18.13 6.67 6.12
N LEU A 194 18.07 6.77 4.79
CA LEU A 194 18.56 7.93 4.04
C LEU A 194 17.79 9.20 4.38
N TRP A 195 16.45 9.16 4.44
CA TRP A 195 15.63 10.31 4.83
C TRP A 195 15.89 10.80 6.25
N ARG A 196 16.38 9.90 7.13
CA ARG A 196 16.86 10.20 8.49
C ARG A 196 18.31 10.67 8.54
N GLY A 197 19.04 10.63 7.42
CA GLY A 197 20.46 11.00 7.33
C GLY A 197 21.40 9.99 7.98
N LEU A 198 20.99 8.73 8.12
CA LEU A 198 21.82 7.67 8.70
C LEU A 198 22.81 7.07 7.70
N ASP A 199 22.44 7.08 6.42
CA ASP A 199 23.25 6.59 5.31
C ASP A 199 23.49 7.74 4.31
N PRO A 200 24.65 7.76 3.61
CA PRO A 200 24.96 8.79 2.63
C PRO A 200 24.19 8.59 1.33
N GLU A 201 23.78 9.69 0.68
CA GLU A 201 23.24 9.66 -0.67
C GLU A 201 24.28 9.12 -1.68
N GLY A 202 23.81 8.39 -2.69
CA GLY A 202 24.59 8.03 -3.86
C GLY A 202 24.79 9.20 -4.82
N GLU A 203 25.91 9.17 -5.55
CA GLU A 203 26.29 10.21 -6.53
C GLU A 203 26.47 9.63 -7.95
N GLY A 204 26.05 8.38 -8.17
CA GLY A 204 26.22 7.70 -9.44
C GLY A 204 25.37 8.35 -10.54
N ALA A 205 25.92 8.56 -11.73
CA ALA A 205 25.10 8.97 -12.87
C ALA A 205 24.21 7.81 -13.34
N CYS A 206 22.99 8.11 -13.77
CA CYS A 206 22.12 7.15 -14.44
C CYS A 206 21.23 7.85 -15.49
N THR A 207 20.57 7.04 -16.31
CA THR A 207 19.51 7.48 -17.21
C THR A 207 18.23 6.74 -16.87
N VAL A 208 17.10 7.45 -16.84
CA VAL A 208 15.77 6.87 -16.63
C VAL A 208 14.85 7.42 -17.70
N TRP A 209 14.24 6.55 -18.51
CA TRP A 209 13.41 6.95 -19.66
C TRP A 209 14.08 8.00 -20.55
N GLU A 210 15.33 7.72 -20.96
CA GLU A 210 16.14 8.62 -21.80
C GLU A 210 16.47 10.00 -21.16
N ARG A 211 16.17 10.21 -19.87
CA ARG A 211 16.45 11.44 -19.12
C ARG A 211 17.56 11.20 -18.09
N SER A 212 18.53 12.12 -18.03
CA SER A 212 19.66 11.99 -17.11
C SER A 212 19.28 12.29 -15.67
N ALA A 213 19.78 11.47 -14.74
CA ALA A 213 19.59 11.64 -13.31
C ALA A 213 20.84 11.25 -12.52
N THR A 214 20.82 11.57 -11.24
CA THR A 214 21.73 11.04 -10.23
C THR A 214 21.00 9.93 -9.48
N LEU A 215 21.65 8.77 -9.34
CA LEU A 215 21.17 7.63 -8.58
C LEU A 215 21.49 7.85 -7.09
N VAL A 216 20.48 8.28 -6.34
CA VAL A 216 20.57 8.59 -4.91
C VAL A 216 20.54 7.31 -4.07
N LEU A 217 19.66 6.36 -4.42
CA LEU A 217 19.57 5.05 -3.77
C LEU A 217 19.25 3.98 -4.80
N TRP A 218 19.90 2.83 -4.65
CA TRP A 218 19.58 1.58 -5.33
C TRP A 218 19.34 0.50 -4.26
N ALA A 219 18.08 0.14 -4.02
CA ALA A 219 17.69 -0.78 -2.97
C ALA A 219 16.98 -2.01 -3.54
N PRO A 220 17.03 -3.18 -2.88
CA PRO A 220 16.14 -4.29 -3.19
C PRO A 220 14.67 -3.86 -3.13
N ASP A 221 13.84 -4.45 -3.99
CA ASP A 221 12.40 -4.21 -4.00
C ASP A 221 11.61 -5.47 -3.66
N TYR A 222 10.30 -5.32 -3.45
CA TYR A 222 9.42 -6.42 -3.04
C TYR A 222 9.37 -7.58 -4.06
N ASP A 223 9.60 -7.29 -5.34
CA ASP A 223 9.53 -8.25 -6.45
C ASP A 223 10.84 -9.03 -6.68
N GLY A 224 11.84 -8.85 -5.81
CA GLY A 224 13.18 -9.41 -5.98
C GLY A 224 14.05 -8.63 -6.97
N GLY A 225 13.51 -7.58 -7.59
CA GLY A 225 14.23 -6.59 -8.35
C GLY A 225 14.81 -5.49 -7.48
N HIS A 226 14.77 -4.26 -7.98
CA HIS A 226 15.29 -3.10 -7.28
C HIS A 226 14.36 -1.90 -7.41
N LYS A 227 14.37 -1.05 -6.40
CA LYS A 227 13.74 0.25 -6.41
C LYS A 227 14.83 1.31 -6.34
N ALA A 228 14.67 2.36 -7.15
CA ALA A 228 15.62 3.45 -7.23
C ALA A 228 15.00 4.76 -6.76
N TRP A 229 15.71 5.47 -5.88
CA TRP A 229 15.53 6.91 -5.71
C TRP A 229 16.53 7.61 -6.62
N ILE A 230 16.01 8.46 -7.49
CA ILE A 230 16.77 9.28 -8.41
C ILE A 230 16.54 10.77 -8.17
N ARG A 231 17.51 11.60 -8.57
CA ARG A 231 17.38 13.05 -8.62
C ARG A 231 17.64 13.54 -10.04
N TRP A 232 16.68 14.24 -10.63
CA TRP A 232 16.79 14.69 -12.02
C TRP A 232 17.83 15.80 -12.18
N ASN A 233 18.73 15.70 -13.16
CA ASN A 233 19.83 16.66 -13.29
C ASN A 233 19.39 18.04 -13.82
N ASP A 234 18.28 18.09 -14.56
CA ASP A 234 17.72 19.29 -15.16
C ASP A 234 16.83 20.09 -14.20
N THR A 235 16.07 19.44 -13.31
CA THR A 235 15.18 20.12 -12.37
C THR A 235 15.66 20.09 -10.92
N GLY A 236 16.47 19.09 -10.55
CA GLY A 236 16.88 18.85 -9.16
C GLY A 236 15.81 18.14 -8.32
N ASP A 237 14.67 17.78 -8.91
CA ASP A 237 13.58 17.09 -8.20
C ASP A 237 13.93 15.61 -7.97
N ASP A 238 13.46 15.09 -6.84
CA ASP A 238 13.59 13.68 -6.46
C ASP A 238 12.39 12.85 -6.98
N ASP A 239 12.63 11.58 -7.31
CA ASP A 239 11.62 10.62 -7.76
C ASP A 239 11.95 9.20 -7.29
N ILE A 240 10.91 8.35 -7.14
CA ILE A 240 11.04 6.90 -6.92
C ILE A 240 10.59 6.16 -8.18
N VAL A 241 11.46 5.32 -8.73
CA VAL A 241 11.22 4.56 -9.97
C VAL A 241 11.57 3.07 -9.81
N PRO A 242 10.94 2.18 -10.59
CA PRO A 242 11.38 0.79 -10.68
C PRO A 242 12.80 0.72 -11.23
N GLY A 243 13.65 -0.12 -10.65
CA GLY A 243 15.02 -0.31 -11.08
C GLY A 243 15.15 -0.81 -12.53
N SER A 244 14.13 -1.52 -13.02
CA SER A 244 14.04 -1.94 -14.44
C SER A 244 14.02 -0.78 -15.44
N GLN A 245 13.76 0.44 -14.99
CA GLN A 245 13.74 1.65 -15.81
C GLN A 245 15.06 2.44 -15.72
N VAL A 246 16.03 1.99 -14.93
CA VAL A 246 17.29 2.69 -14.67
C VAL A 246 18.43 2.05 -15.43
N GLU A 247 19.08 2.84 -16.26
CA GLU A 247 20.32 2.48 -16.95
C GLU A 247 21.50 3.11 -16.22
N ARG A 248 22.48 2.30 -15.79
CA ARG A 248 23.69 2.79 -15.13
C ARG A 248 24.92 2.62 -16.03
N PRO A 249 25.92 3.50 -15.95
CA PRO A 249 27.14 3.37 -16.73
C PRO A 249 27.85 2.02 -16.46
N GLY A 250 27.99 1.21 -17.51
CA GLY A 250 28.71 -0.06 -17.44
C GLY A 250 27.85 -1.31 -17.19
N ASP A 251 26.52 -1.14 -17.10
CA ASP A 251 25.57 -2.26 -17.26
C ASP A 251 25.45 -2.71 -18.74
#